data_AF-B4MX60-F1
#
_entry.id   AF-B4MX60-F1
#
_cell.length_a   1.000
_cell.length_b   1.000
_cell.length_c   1.000
_cell.angle_alpha   90.00
_cell.angle_beta   90.00
_cell.angle_gamma   90.00
#
_symmetry.space_group_name_H-M   'P 1'
#
loop_
_entity.id
_entity.type
_entity.pdbx_description
1 polymer ?
#
loop_
_entity_poly.entity_id
_entity_poly.type
_entity_poly.pdbx_seq_one_letter_code
_entity_poly.pdbx_strand_id
1 'polypeptide(L)'
;MSKILLFLVLCCLYLVQIQGQAPSDREYCNRLTRECVRSEGTVGPNDDTVGIYNDWCRRSNRNWRNITRCQLVRASCELTLIRCANLTCANVAGVLRN
;
A
#
# COMPACT_ATOMS: atom_id res chain seq x y z
N MET A 1 -11.13 12.75 40.13
CA MET A 1 -12.10 11.78 39.57
C MET A 1 -12.40 12.05 38.09
N SER A 2 -12.96 13.20 37.70
CA SER A 2 -13.35 13.50 36.29
C SER A 2 -12.19 13.45 35.26
N LYS A 3 -11.00 13.95 35.63
CA LYS A 3 -9.82 13.97 34.73
C LYS A 3 -9.34 12.56 34.32
N ILE A 4 -9.40 11.58 35.23
CA ILE A 4 -8.97 10.20 34.97
C ILE A 4 -9.96 9.52 34.02
N LEU A 5 -11.26 9.77 34.21
CA LEU A 5 -12.30 9.26 33.33
C LEU A 5 -12.15 9.80 31.91
N LEU A 6 -11.79 11.07 31.78
CA LEU A 6 -11.57 11.72 30.49
C LEU A 6 -10.35 11.13 29.76
N PHE A 7 -9.26 10.86 30.48
CA PHE A 7 -8.10 10.14 29.92
C PHE A 7 -8.44 8.72 29.46
N LEU A 8 -9.25 7.98 30.24
CA LEU A 8 -9.71 6.65 29.86
C LEU A 8 -10.56 6.67 28.58
N VAL A 9 -11.50 7.61 28.47
CA VAL A 9 -12.34 7.76 27.27
C VAL A 9 -11.48 8.10 26.04
N LEU A 10 -10.51 9.01 26.19
CA LEU A 10 -9.59 9.38 25.10
C LEU A 10 -8.73 8.19 24.67
N CYS A 11 -8.25 7.38 25.62
CA CYS A 11 -7.48 6.18 25.34
C CYS A 11 -8.31 5.12 24.61
N CYS A 12 -9.55 4.89 25.04
CA CYS A 12 -10.48 3.98 24.37
C CYS A 12 -10.80 4.42 22.94
N LEU A 13 -11.05 5.71 22.71
CA LEU A 13 -11.29 6.23 21.36
C LEU A 13 -10.07 6.04 20.45
N TYR A 14 -8.86 6.27 20.94
CA TYR A 14 -7.63 6.02 20.19
C TYR A 14 -7.46 4.54 19.81
N LEU A 15 -7.72 3.62 20.75
CA LEU A 15 -7.60 2.19 20.50
C LEU A 15 -8.60 1.67 19.47
N VAL A 16 -9.84 2.21 19.48
CA VAL A 16 -10.87 1.84 18.50
C VAL A 16 -10.49 2.25 17.07
N GLN A 17 -9.90 3.44 16.89
CA GLN A 17 -9.42 3.89 15.57
C GLN A 17 -8.32 2.96 15.02
N ILE A 18 -7.40 2.51 15.88
CA ILE A 18 -6.25 1.69 15.47
C ILE A 18 -6.68 0.25 15.11
N GLN A 19 -7.65 -0.33 15.82
CA GLN A 19 -8.02 -1.74 15.64
C GLN A 19 -9.02 -1.98 14.50
N GLY A 20 -9.86 -1.00 14.16
CA GLY A 20 -10.90 -1.17 13.14
C GLY A 20 -10.39 -1.14 11.69
N GLN A 21 -9.28 -0.46 11.41
CA GLN A 21 -8.83 -0.18 10.04
C GLN A 21 -7.98 -1.29 9.42
N ALA A 22 -7.07 -1.92 10.17
CA ALA A 22 -6.07 -2.82 9.57
C ALA A 22 -6.65 -4.05 8.82
N PRO A 23 -7.69 -4.76 9.34
CA PRO A 23 -8.30 -5.87 8.62
C PRO A 23 -9.07 -5.42 7.36
N SER A 24 -9.79 -4.29 7.45
CA SER A 24 -10.56 -3.74 6.33
C SER A 24 -9.66 -3.23 5.22
N ASP A 25 -8.52 -2.62 5.57
CA ASP A 25 -7.60 -2.03 4.61
C ASP A 25 -6.90 -3.10 3.77
N ARG A 26 -6.56 -4.24 4.40
CA ARG A 26 -5.97 -5.37 3.67
C ARG A 26 -6.95 -5.99 2.68
N GLU A 27 -8.21 -6.18 3.09
CA GLU A 27 -9.25 -6.65 2.18
C GLU A 27 -9.51 -5.65 1.04
N TYR A 28 -9.52 -4.35 1.36
CA TYR A 28 -9.63 -3.28 0.38
C TYR A 28 -8.51 -3.33 -0.66
N CYS A 29 -7.24 -3.39 -0.23
CA CYS A 29 -6.10 -3.48 -1.14
C CYS A 29 -6.14 -4.75 -2.01
N ASN A 30 -6.57 -5.88 -1.44
CA ASN A 30 -6.76 -7.13 -2.19
C ASN A 30 -7.87 -7.03 -3.24
N ARG A 31 -8.98 -6.37 -2.92
CA ARG A 31 -10.07 -6.11 -3.88
C ARG A 31 -9.60 -5.19 -5.01
N LEU A 32 -8.97 -4.06 -4.67
CA LEU A 32 -8.43 -3.11 -5.64
C LEU A 32 -7.43 -3.78 -6.60
N THR A 33 -6.53 -4.62 -6.07
CA THR A 33 -5.56 -5.36 -6.89
C THR A 33 -6.26 -6.34 -7.84
N ARG A 34 -7.27 -7.09 -7.36
CA ARG A 34 -8.04 -8.01 -8.19
C ARG A 34 -8.77 -7.29 -9.32
N GLU A 35 -9.37 -6.13 -9.04
CA GLU A 35 -10.03 -5.31 -10.04
C GLU A 35 -9.04 -4.79 -11.08
N CYS A 36 -7.86 -4.34 -10.65
CA CYS A 36 -6.79 -3.95 -11.56
C CYS A 36 -6.40 -5.10 -12.50
N VAL A 37 -6.12 -6.29 -11.95
CA VAL A 37 -5.73 -7.48 -12.74
C VAL A 37 -6.82 -7.89 -13.72
N ARG A 38 -8.09 -7.81 -13.34
CA ARG A 38 -9.22 -8.08 -14.26
C ARG A 38 -9.21 -7.18 -15.50
N SER A 39 -8.74 -5.94 -15.35
CA SER A 39 -8.65 -4.99 -16.47
C SER A 39 -7.41 -5.17 -17.34
N GLU A 40 -6.37 -5.89 -16.89
CA GLU A 40 -5.10 -6.03 -17.62
C GLU A 40 -5.26 -6.68 -18.99
N GLY A 41 -6.26 -7.56 -19.18
CA GLY A 41 -6.55 -8.16 -20.48
C GLY A 41 -6.98 -7.15 -21.55
N THR A 42 -7.48 -5.98 -21.14
CA THR A 42 -7.94 -4.92 -22.04
C THR A 42 -6.92 -3.79 -22.16
N VAL A 43 -6.34 -3.36 -21.05
CA VAL A 43 -5.46 -2.17 -21.00
C VAL A 43 -3.96 -2.51 -20.96
N GLY A 44 -3.63 -3.79 -20.83
CA GLY A 44 -2.26 -4.28 -20.67
C GLY A 44 -1.75 -4.20 -19.23
N PRO A 45 -0.60 -4.86 -18.96
CA PRO A 45 0.01 -4.91 -17.62
C PRO A 45 0.87 -3.69 -17.30
N ASN A 46 1.15 -2.81 -18.27
CA ASN A 46 2.05 -1.67 -18.12
C ASN A 46 1.41 -0.39 -18.64
N ASP A 47 1.81 0.74 -18.08
CA ASP A 47 1.50 2.10 -18.50
C ASP A 47 2.72 3.02 -18.29
N ASP A 48 2.61 4.29 -18.70
CA ASP A 48 3.70 5.25 -18.57
C ASP A 48 4.10 5.47 -17.11
N THR A 49 3.15 5.38 -16.17
CA THR A 49 3.41 5.58 -14.74
C THR A 49 4.34 4.50 -14.20
N VAL A 50 4.03 3.23 -14.45
CA VAL A 50 4.89 2.12 -14.01
C VAL A 50 6.19 2.07 -14.82
N GLY A 51 6.17 2.50 -16.08
CA GLY A 51 7.38 2.68 -16.89
C GLY A 51 8.37 3.64 -16.24
N ILE A 52 7.92 4.86 -15.94
CA ILE A 52 8.70 5.91 -15.27
C ILE A 52 9.19 5.43 -13.90
N TYR A 53 8.31 4.77 -13.12
CA TYR A 53 8.68 4.25 -11.81
C TYR A 53 9.81 3.21 -11.90
N ASN A 54 9.71 2.27 -12.84
CA ASN A 54 10.73 1.27 -13.09
C ASN A 54 12.05 1.89 -13.56
N ASP A 55 12.01 2.90 -14.43
CA ASP A 55 13.21 3.63 -14.86
C ASP A 55 13.88 4.36 -13.68
N TRP A 56 13.09 5.02 -12.83
CA TRP A 56 13.59 5.68 -11.64
C TRP A 56 14.26 4.70 -10.67
N CYS A 57 13.64 3.54 -10.42
CA CYS A 57 14.22 2.52 -9.56
C CYS A 57 15.46 1.86 -10.16
N ARG A 58 15.53 1.67 -11.48
CA ARG A 58 16.73 1.17 -12.15
C ARG A 58 17.94 2.10 -12.02
N ARG A 59 17.72 3.42 -11.96
CA ARG A 59 18.80 4.41 -11.75
C ARG A 59 19.46 4.27 -10.39
N SER A 60 18.71 3.92 -9.35
CA SER A 60 19.22 3.76 -7.98
C SER A 60 19.63 2.32 -7.66
N ASN A 61 19.03 1.32 -8.30
CA ASN A 61 19.33 -0.10 -8.13
C ASN A 61 19.38 -0.80 -9.49
N ARG A 62 20.59 -1.12 -9.96
CA ARG A 62 20.80 -1.81 -11.24
C ARG A 62 20.15 -3.19 -11.32
N ASN A 63 19.91 -3.83 -10.17
CA ASN A 63 19.24 -5.13 -10.07
C ASN A 63 17.72 -5.01 -9.88
N TRP A 64 17.14 -3.83 -10.15
CA TRP A 64 15.70 -3.64 -10.06
C TRP A 64 14.96 -4.54 -11.04
N ARG A 65 14.04 -5.35 -10.51
CA ARG A 65 13.12 -6.15 -11.31
C ARG A 65 11.92 -5.28 -11.66
N ASN A 66 11.66 -5.09 -12.95
CA ASN A 66 10.50 -4.33 -13.39
C ASN A 66 9.21 -4.92 -12.81
N ILE A 67 8.36 -4.03 -12.31
CA ILE A 67 7.04 -4.37 -11.79
C ILE A 67 5.94 -3.96 -12.77
N THR A 68 4.79 -4.61 -12.68
CA THR A 68 3.60 -4.26 -13.48
C THR A 68 2.79 -3.15 -12.81
N ARG A 69 1.87 -2.55 -13.57
CA ARG A 69 0.94 -1.54 -13.07
C ARG A 69 0.18 -2.04 -11.85
N CYS A 70 -0.38 -3.24 -11.91
CA CYS A 70 -1.16 -3.78 -10.78
C CYS A 70 -0.30 -4.16 -9.58
N GLN A 71 0.97 -4.52 -9.78
CA GLN A 71 1.93 -4.67 -8.67
C GLN A 71 2.23 -3.32 -8.00
N LEU A 72 2.41 -2.25 -8.77
CA LEU A 72 2.58 -0.91 -8.22
C LEU A 72 1.32 -0.43 -7.49
N VAL A 73 0.11 -0.70 -8.00
CA VAL A 73 -1.17 -0.42 -7.32
C VAL A 73 -1.25 -1.14 -5.97
N ARG A 74 -0.96 -2.45 -5.94
CA ARG A 74 -0.95 -3.24 -4.69
C ARG A 74 0.02 -2.63 -3.68
N ALA A 75 1.27 -2.40 -4.08
CA ALA A 75 2.29 -1.86 -3.19
C ALA A 75 1.93 -0.46 -2.68
N SER A 76 1.40 0.41 -3.54
CA SER A 76 0.96 1.75 -3.17
C SER A 76 -0.16 1.73 -2.14
N CYS A 77 -1.13 0.81 -2.29
CA CYS A 77 -2.24 0.65 -1.35
C CYS A 77 -1.74 0.16 0.01
N GLU A 78 -0.96 -0.93 0.03
CA GLU A 78 -0.45 -1.48 1.28
C GLU A 78 0.49 -0.50 2.01
N LEU A 79 1.33 0.23 1.28
CA LEU A 79 2.22 1.22 1.88
C LEU A 79 1.45 2.41 2.46
N THR A 80 0.41 2.87 1.77
CA THR A 80 -0.39 4.02 2.23
C THR A 80 -1.32 3.65 3.39
N LEU A 81 -2.11 2.59 3.25
CA LEU A 81 -3.19 2.28 4.18
C LEU A 81 -2.76 1.37 5.34
N ILE A 82 -1.81 0.46 5.11
CA ILE A 82 -1.46 -0.56 6.11
C ILE A 82 -0.15 -0.20 6.82
N ARG A 83 0.87 0.23 6.07
CA ARG A 83 2.22 0.47 6.62
C ARG A 83 2.52 1.94 6.91
N CYS A 84 1.69 2.87 6.44
CA CYS A 84 1.91 4.32 6.52
C CYS A 84 3.34 4.74 6.11
N ALA A 85 3.83 4.18 5.01
CA ALA A 85 5.20 4.29 4.55
C ALA A 85 5.29 4.88 3.13
N ASN A 86 6.43 5.50 2.82
CA ASN A 86 6.67 6.12 1.52
C ASN A 86 6.82 5.08 0.38
N LEU A 87 6.45 5.45 -0.84
CA LEU A 87 6.56 4.63 -2.06
C LEU A 87 7.99 4.57 -2.64
N THR A 88 8.99 4.34 -1.78
CA THR A 88 10.37 4.14 -2.23
C THR A 88 10.54 2.79 -2.93
N CYS A 89 11.54 2.65 -3.81
CA CYS A 89 11.85 1.37 -4.48
C CYS A 89 12.00 0.21 -3.48
N ALA A 90 12.71 0.46 -2.37
CA ALA A 90 12.95 -0.54 -1.34
C ALA A 90 11.65 -0.99 -0.66
N ASN A 91 10.77 -0.05 -0.34
CA ASN A 91 9.48 -0.33 0.29
C ASN A 91 8.55 -1.10 -0.65
N VAL A 92 8.47 -0.69 -1.93
CA VAL A 92 7.68 -1.40 -2.94
C VAL A 92 8.20 -2.83 -3.14
N ALA A 93 9.52 -3.01 -3.28
CA ALA A 93 10.11 -4.34 -3.35
C ALA A 93 9.85 -5.17 -2.08
N GLY A 94 9.84 -4.53 -0.91
CA GLY A 94 9.52 -5.18 0.36
C GLY A 94 8.05 -5.62 0.49
N VAL A 95 7.11 -4.91 -0.15
CA VAL A 95 5.72 -5.38 -0.25
C VAL A 95 5.62 -6.57 -1.19
N LEU A 96 6.24 -6.50 -2.37
CA LEU A 96 6.07 -7.49 -3.44
C LEU A 96 6.83 -8.81 -3.23
N ARG A 97 7.78 -8.86 -2.29
CA ARG A 97 8.48 -10.09 -1.89
C ARG A 97 7.68 -10.93 -0.88
N ASN A 98 6.69 -10.35 -0.21
CA ASN A 98 5.82 -11.00 0.77
C ASN A 98 4.45 -11.34 0.19
#